data_AF-A0A382LRV8-F1
#
_entry.id   AF-A0A382LRV8-F1
#
_cell.length_a   1.000
_cell.length_b   1.000
_cell.length_c   1.000
_cell.angle_alpha   90.00
_cell.angle_beta   90.00
_cell.angle_gamma   90.00
#
_symmetry.space_group_name_H-M   'P 1'
#
loop_
_entity.id
_entity.type
_entity.pdbx_description
1 polymer ?
#
loop_
_entity_poly.entity_id
_entity_poly.type
_entity_poly.pdbx_seq_one_letter_code
_entity_poly.pdbx_strand_id
1 'polypeptide(L)'
;MRNYLYLAGILFAYLVAAAPSWPMFRGNPGLTGVANEKLPDKLELIWKYKIGEPVRSSAAIVGKRVFVGGDDAQLHCISLVTGKKVWAFKTKSEDPVEASPMVLGGRVFFGGLDGNFTALDAKTGRL
;
A
#
# COMPACT_ATOMS: atom_id res chain seq x y z
N MET A 1 19.59 -55.67 -7.34
CA MET A 1 20.39 -54.57 -6.75
C MET A 1 19.88 -53.26 -7.33
N ARG A 2 19.08 -52.49 -6.58
CA ARG A 2 18.52 -51.20 -7.03
C ARG A 2 19.21 -50.11 -6.22
N ASN A 3 20.08 -49.33 -6.88
CA ASN A 3 20.73 -48.17 -6.31
C ASN A 3 19.81 -46.96 -6.49
N TYR A 4 19.31 -46.42 -5.38
CA TYR A 4 18.62 -45.13 -5.36
C TYR A 4 19.64 -44.03 -5.05
N LEU A 5 19.78 -43.04 -5.94
CA LEU A 5 20.45 -41.78 -5.65
C LEU A 5 19.47 -40.87 -4.91
N TYR A 6 19.83 -40.43 -3.70
CA TYR A 6 19.12 -39.36 -3.00
C TYR A 6 19.79 -38.03 -3.34
N LEU A 7 19.05 -37.14 -4.00
CA LEU A 7 19.46 -35.76 -4.20
C LEU A 7 18.97 -34.93 -3.00
N ALA A 8 19.87 -34.63 -2.06
CA ALA A 8 19.59 -33.69 -0.98
C ALA A 8 19.63 -32.25 -1.53
N GLY A 9 18.49 -31.77 -2.02
CA GLY A 9 18.32 -30.37 -2.40
C GLY A 9 18.15 -29.52 -1.14
N ILE A 10 19.18 -28.74 -0.80
CA ILE A 10 19.11 -27.71 0.23
C ILE A 10 18.04 -26.71 -0.20
N LEU A 11 16.91 -26.69 0.53
CA LEU A 11 15.86 -25.70 0.36
C LEU A 11 16.42 -24.35 0.82
N PHE A 12 16.97 -23.55 -0.10
CA PHE A 12 17.14 -22.12 0.13
C PHE A 12 15.74 -21.52 0.24
N ALA A 13 15.22 -21.46 1.45
CA ALA A 13 14.11 -20.58 1.77
C ALA A 13 14.61 -19.16 1.50
N TYR A 14 14.27 -18.61 0.33
CA TYR A 14 14.35 -17.17 0.13
C TYR A 14 13.39 -16.56 1.14
N LEU A 15 13.92 -16.11 2.28
CA LEU A 15 13.29 -15.04 3.03
C LEU A 15 13.23 -13.87 2.05
N VAL A 16 12.07 -13.70 1.41
CA VAL A 16 11.74 -12.44 0.78
C VAL A 16 11.73 -11.46 1.94
N ALA A 17 12.79 -10.65 2.06
CA ALA A 17 12.79 -9.51 2.95
C ALA A 17 11.48 -8.77 2.72
N ALA A 18 10.71 -8.56 3.79
CA ALA A 18 9.47 -7.81 3.68
C ALA A 18 9.81 -6.49 2.99
N ALA A 19 9.15 -6.22 1.85
CA ALA A 19 9.39 -4.99 1.11
C ALA A 19 9.30 -3.80 2.09
N PRO A 20 10.23 -2.82 2.03
CA PRO A 20 10.26 -1.72 2.96
C PRO A 20 8.89 -1.03 2.99
N SER A 21 8.28 -0.98 4.18
CA SER A 21 6.95 -0.40 4.36
C SER A 21 7.04 1.10 4.55
N TRP A 22 6.07 1.83 3.99
CA TRP A 22 5.81 3.24 4.21
C TRP A 22 4.39 3.40 4.78
N PRO A 23 4.13 2.94 6.02
CA PRO A 23 2.76 2.74 6.53
C PRO A 23 1.95 4.02 6.74
N MET A 24 2.55 5.21 6.68
CA MET A 24 1.89 6.47 7.02
C MET A 24 2.57 7.66 6.36
N PHE A 25 1.98 8.85 6.54
CA PHE A 25 2.60 10.11 6.15
C PHE A 25 4.05 10.20 6.66
N ARG A 26 4.98 10.54 5.76
CA ARG A 26 6.43 10.61 6.04
C ARG A 26 7.05 9.31 6.62
N GLY A 27 6.41 8.18 6.35
CA GLY A 27 7.02 6.84 6.38
C GLY A 27 7.09 6.15 7.72
N ASN A 28 7.12 6.87 8.85
CA ASN A 28 7.23 6.28 10.18
C ASN A 28 6.65 7.19 11.27
N PRO A 29 6.46 6.71 12.52
CA PRO A 29 5.92 7.52 13.61
C PRO A 29 6.70 8.80 13.94
N GLY A 30 7.99 8.86 13.58
CA GLY A 30 8.81 10.07 13.71
C GLY A 30 8.64 11.07 12.56
N LEU A 31 7.81 10.76 11.55
CA LEU A 31 7.50 11.60 10.40
C LEU A 31 8.75 12.11 9.65
N THR A 32 9.80 11.30 9.59
CA THR A 32 11.11 11.72 9.06
C THR A 32 11.10 11.98 7.56
N GLY A 33 10.29 11.23 6.79
CA GLY A 33 10.29 11.29 5.33
C GLY A 33 11.55 10.71 4.70
N VAL A 34 12.30 9.87 5.41
CA VAL A 34 13.56 9.28 4.92
C VAL A 34 13.32 7.87 4.40
N ALA A 35 13.69 7.62 3.15
CA ALA A 35 13.87 6.29 2.58
C ALA A 35 15.37 5.96 2.56
N ASN A 36 15.75 4.78 3.05
CA ASN A 36 17.16 4.35 3.10
C ASN A 36 17.59 3.56 1.86
N GLU A 37 16.72 3.45 0.86
CA GLU A 37 16.98 2.70 -0.36
C GLU A 37 17.77 3.55 -1.36
N LYS A 38 18.80 2.95 -1.96
CA LYS A 38 19.52 3.58 -3.06
C LYS A 38 18.68 3.48 -4.34
N LEU A 39 18.36 4.62 -4.93
CA LEU A 39 17.66 4.67 -6.21
C LEU A 39 18.61 4.32 -7.36
N PRO A 40 18.10 3.72 -8.45
CA PRO A 40 18.88 3.56 -9.67
C PRO A 40 19.20 4.93 -10.29
N ASP A 41 20.31 5.02 -11.02
CA ASP A 41 20.74 6.26 -11.67
C ASP A 41 19.74 6.76 -12.72
N LYS A 42 18.93 5.85 -13.27
CA LYS A 42 17.85 6.15 -14.21
C LYS A 42 16.53 5.57 -13.69
N LEU A 43 15.55 6.44 -13.53
CA LEU A 43 14.19 6.07 -13.15
C LEU A 43 13.36 5.71 -14.39
N GLU A 44 12.50 4.71 -14.26
CA GLU A 44 11.55 4.30 -15.29
C GLU A 44 10.14 4.23 -14.73
N LEU A 45 9.15 4.64 -15.53
CA LEU A 45 7.75 4.56 -15.16
C LEU A 45 7.27 3.10 -15.25
N ILE A 46 7.07 2.45 -14.10
CA ILE A 46 6.63 1.05 -14.05
C ILE A 46 5.12 0.94 -14.29
N TRP A 47 4.32 1.79 -13.67
CA TRP A 47 2.87 1.83 -13.86
C TRP A 47 2.29 3.20 -13.50
N LYS A 48 1.05 3.44 -13.96
CA LYS A 48 0.23 4.60 -13.59
C LYS A 48 -1.17 4.14 -13.19
N TYR A 49 -1.75 4.83 -12.22
CA TYR A 49 -3.14 4.64 -11.79
C TYR A 49 -3.87 5.99 -11.86
N LYS A 50 -5.07 6.00 -12.46
CA LYS A 50 -5.86 7.23 -12.64
C LYS A 50 -6.96 7.29 -11.58
N ILE A 51 -6.96 8.38 -10.81
CA ILE A 51 -8.11 8.86 -10.04
C ILE A 51 -8.70 10.03 -10.85
N GLY A 52 -10.03 10.06 -11.00
CA GLY A 52 -10.70 11.01 -11.88
C GLY A 52 -10.67 12.46 -11.37
N GLU A 53 -10.51 12.60 -10.06
CA GLU A 53 -10.49 13.85 -9.32
C GLU A 53 -9.10 14.13 -8.73
N PRO A 54 -8.84 15.34 -8.20
CA PRO A 54 -7.55 15.65 -7.58
C PRO A 54 -7.17 14.67 -6.46
N VAL A 55 -5.86 14.52 -6.29
CA VAL A 55 -5.27 13.67 -5.23
C VAL A 55 -4.41 14.57 -4.35
N ARG A 56 -4.91 14.87 -3.16
CA ARG A 56 -4.22 15.68 -2.14
C ARG A 56 -3.55 14.84 -1.05
N SER A 57 -3.99 13.59 -0.94
CA SER A 57 -3.46 12.60 0.00
C SER A 57 -2.04 12.15 -0.38
N SER A 58 -1.23 11.80 0.61
CA SER A 58 0.02 11.05 0.39
C SER A 58 -0.26 9.54 0.46
N ALA A 59 0.46 8.72 -0.30
CA ALA A 59 0.24 7.27 -0.25
C ALA A 59 0.86 6.60 0.98
N ALA A 60 0.18 5.56 1.50
CA ALA A 60 0.77 4.59 2.42
C ALA A 60 1.01 3.26 1.70
N ILE A 61 2.14 2.61 1.98
CA ILE A 61 2.57 1.36 1.32
C ILE A 61 2.89 0.31 2.37
N VAL A 62 2.16 -0.81 2.37
CA VAL A 62 2.45 -1.95 3.25
C VAL A 62 2.31 -3.25 2.48
N GLY A 63 3.37 -4.05 2.47
CA GLY A 63 3.44 -5.28 1.68
C GLY A 63 3.29 -4.98 0.19
N LYS A 64 2.28 -5.59 -0.46
CA LYS A 64 2.00 -5.42 -1.90
C LYS A 64 0.88 -4.42 -2.20
N ARG A 65 0.56 -3.53 -1.25
CA ARG A 65 -0.58 -2.62 -1.32
C ARG A 65 -0.16 -1.17 -1.15
N VAL A 66 -0.75 -0.32 -1.98
CA VAL A 66 -0.68 1.15 -1.91
C VAL A 66 -2.07 1.64 -1.55
N PHE A 67 -2.17 2.52 -0.56
CA PHE A 67 -3.41 3.14 -0.11
C PHE A 67 -3.33 4.65 -0.32
N VAL A 68 -4.34 5.24 -0.96
CA VAL A 68 -4.37 6.67 -1.25
C VAL A 68 -5.82 7.16 -1.32
N GLY A 69 -6.10 8.31 -0.71
CA GLY A 69 -7.39 8.99 -0.80
C GLY A 69 -7.45 9.95 -1.99
N GLY A 70 -8.66 10.20 -2.49
CA GLY A 70 -8.91 11.16 -3.57
C GLY A 70 -10.10 12.07 -3.29
N ASP A 71 -10.18 13.15 -4.06
CA ASP A 71 -11.31 14.09 -4.04
C ASP A 71 -12.58 13.47 -4.67
N ASP A 72 -12.49 12.26 -5.22
CA ASP A 72 -13.63 11.44 -5.66
C ASP A 72 -14.35 10.74 -4.49
N ALA A 73 -14.08 11.17 -3.26
CA ALA A 73 -14.61 10.64 -2.00
C ALA A 73 -14.32 9.14 -1.79
N GLN A 74 -13.18 8.67 -2.30
CA GLN A 74 -12.77 7.26 -2.18
C GLN A 74 -11.41 7.11 -1.52
N LEU A 75 -11.28 6.05 -0.70
CA LEU A 75 -9.99 5.45 -0.40
C LEU A 75 -9.73 4.32 -1.41
N HIS A 76 -8.64 4.43 -2.18
CA HIS A 76 -8.21 3.40 -3.11
C HIS A 76 -7.16 2.47 -2.50
N CYS A 77 -7.28 1.18 -2.77
CA CYS A 77 -6.21 0.20 -2.58
C CYS A 77 -5.72 -0.31 -3.93
N ILE A 78 -4.44 -0.13 -4.21
CA ILE A 78 -3.79 -0.43 -5.49
C ILE A 78 -2.70 -1.49 -5.25
N SER A 79 -2.54 -2.38 -6.22
CA SER A 79 -1.46 -3.37 -6.24
C SER A 79 -0.13 -2.66 -6.51
N LEU A 80 0.81 -2.73 -5.56
CA LEU A 80 2.15 -2.17 -5.74
C LEU A 80 2.88 -2.79 -6.95
N VAL A 81 2.61 -4.07 -7.23
CA VAL A 81 3.27 -4.84 -8.29
C VAL A 81 2.75 -4.48 -9.68
N THR A 82 1.45 -4.23 -9.81
CA THR A 82 0.80 -4.12 -11.13
C THR A 82 0.18 -2.75 -11.41
N GLY A 83 0.07 -1.88 -10.41
CA GLY A 83 -0.66 -0.61 -10.52
C GLY A 83 -2.17 -0.75 -10.68
N LYS A 84 -2.72 -1.97 -10.58
CA LYS A 84 -4.17 -2.23 -10.74
C LYS A 84 -4.90 -2.04 -9.42
N LYS A 85 -6.16 -1.59 -9.51
CA LYS A 85 -7.08 -1.52 -8.36
C LYS A 85 -7.25 -2.91 -7.74
N VAL A 86 -7.07 -3.00 -6.43
CA VAL A 86 -7.42 -4.18 -5.62
C VAL A 86 -8.82 -4.02 -5.06
N TRP A 87 -9.10 -2.89 -4.44
CA TRP A 87 -10.43 -2.47 -3.99
C TRP A 87 -10.49 -0.94 -3.88
N ALA A 88 -11.68 -0.38 -3.77
CA ALA A 88 -11.90 1.01 -3.37
C ALA A 88 -13.07 1.06 -2.39
N PHE A 89 -13.01 1.99 -1.44
CA PHE A 89 -14.07 2.27 -0.48
C PHE A 89 -14.58 3.68 -0.73
N LYS A 90 -15.86 3.81 -1.11
CA LYS A 90 -16.56 5.09 -1.22
C LYS A 90 -17.10 5.47 0.16
N THR A 91 -16.79 6.67 0.62
CA THR A 91 -17.36 7.22 1.86
C THR A 91 -18.87 7.39 1.69
N LYS A 92 -19.60 7.52 2.81
CA LYS A 92 -21.06 7.75 2.75
C LYS A 92 -21.40 9.14 2.26
N SER A 93 -20.50 10.10 2.48
CA SER A 93 -20.53 11.42 1.90
C SER A 93 -19.91 11.42 0.50
N GLU A 94 -20.22 12.44 -0.29
CA GLU A 94 -19.49 12.77 -1.51
C GLU A 94 -18.29 13.71 -1.23
N ASP A 95 -17.88 13.82 0.03
CA ASP A 95 -16.79 14.71 0.44
C ASP A 95 -15.41 14.05 0.23
N PRO A 96 -14.40 14.82 -0.20
CA PRO A 96 -13.04 14.34 -0.44
C PRO A 96 -12.39 13.53 0.70
N VAL A 97 -11.57 12.54 0.32
CA VAL A 97 -10.64 11.85 1.21
C VAL A 97 -9.23 12.41 1.03
N GLU A 98 -8.97 13.57 1.65
CA GLU A 98 -7.69 14.28 1.49
C GLU A 98 -6.62 13.84 2.49
N ALA A 99 -7.02 13.26 3.63
CA ALA A 99 -6.07 12.85 4.66
C ALA A 99 -5.15 11.71 4.16
N SER A 100 -3.89 11.73 4.61
CA SER A 100 -2.97 10.62 4.34
C SER A 100 -3.36 9.38 5.15
N PRO A 101 -3.54 8.20 4.53
CA PRO A 101 -3.87 6.99 5.25
C PRO A 101 -2.72 6.51 6.14
N MET A 102 -3.07 5.77 7.19
CA MET A 102 -2.15 5.03 8.05
C MET A 102 -2.52 3.55 8.04
N VAL A 103 -1.55 2.65 7.92
CA VAL A 103 -1.76 1.21 8.00
C VAL A 103 -1.09 0.66 9.25
N LEU A 104 -1.89 0.03 10.12
CA LEU A 104 -1.41 -0.57 11.37
C LEU A 104 -2.31 -1.75 11.76
N GLY A 105 -1.70 -2.85 12.24
CA GLY A 105 -2.46 -3.99 12.78
C GLY A 105 -3.43 -4.62 11.79
N GLY A 106 -3.10 -4.63 10.49
CA GLY A 106 -3.97 -5.18 9.44
C GLY A 106 -5.14 -4.27 9.03
N ARG A 107 -5.21 -3.05 9.57
CA ARG A 107 -6.22 -2.05 9.21
C ARG A 107 -5.61 -0.83 8.53
N VAL A 108 -6.41 -0.15 7.72
CA VAL A 108 -6.10 1.16 7.14
C VAL A 108 -7.04 2.20 7.73
N PHE A 109 -6.46 3.30 8.19
CA PHE A 109 -7.13 4.40 8.87
C PHE A 109 -7.02 5.66 8.01
N PHE A 110 -8.09 6.44 7.91
CA PHE A 110 -8.11 7.71 7.18
C PHE A 110 -9.23 8.62 7.67
N GLY A 111 -9.05 9.93 7.46
CA GLY A 111 -10.10 10.93 7.67
C GLY A 111 -10.67 11.42 6.34
N GLY A 112 -11.98 11.68 6.31
CA GLY A 112 -12.65 12.39 5.22
C GLY A 112 -12.97 13.84 5.60
N LEU A 113 -13.23 14.69 4.60
CA LEU A 113 -13.75 16.05 4.84
C LEU A 113 -15.18 16.06 5.39
N ASP A 114 -15.85 14.91 5.39
CA ASP A 114 -17.13 14.68 6.09
C ASP A 114 -17.02 14.63 7.62
N GLY A 115 -15.80 14.78 8.15
CA GLY A 115 -15.52 14.74 9.58
C GLY A 115 -15.44 13.33 10.17
N ASN A 116 -15.55 12.28 9.35
CA ASN A 116 -15.45 10.90 9.81
C ASN A 116 -14.00 10.40 9.81
N PHE A 117 -13.64 9.67 10.86
CA PHE A 117 -12.42 8.88 10.92
C PHE A 117 -12.77 7.40 10.74
N THR A 118 -12.29 6.81 9.66
CA THR A 118 -12.69 5.46 9.22
C THR A 118 -11.52 4.50 9.36
N ALA A 119 -11.80 3.28 9.82
CA ALA A 119 -10.87 2.16 9.83
C ALA A 119 -11.45 1.01 9.02
N LEU A 120 -10.70 0.51 8.04
CA LEU A 120 -11.09 -0.63 7.21
C LEU A 120 -10.09 -1.78 7.38
N ASP A 121 -10.54 -3.00 7.17
CA ASP A 121 -9.65 -4.13 6.93
C ASP A 121 -8.77 -3.86 5.69
N ALA A 122 -7.45 -3.84 5.86
CA ALA A 122 -6.52 -3.43 4.80
C ALA A 122 -6.50 -4.41 3.62
N LYS A 123 -6.90 -5.67 3.83
CA LYS A 123 -6.91 -6.71 2.80
C LYS A 123 -8.14 -6.60 1.90
N THR A 124 -9.29 -6.31 2.49
CA THR A 124 -10.61 -6.45 1.85
C THR A 124 -11.32 -5.12 1.62
N GLY A 125 -10.93 -4.05 2.32
CA GLY A 125 -11.61 -2.75 2.25
C GLY A 125 -12.97 -2.73 2.95
N ARG A 126 -13.26 -3.75 3.77
CA ARG A 126 -14.50 -3.82 4.57
C ARG A 126 -14.34 -2.98 5.83
N LEU A 127 -15.41 -2.27 6.20
CA LEU A 127 -15.54 -1.56 7.48
C LEU A 127 -15.53 -2.55 8.65
#